data_AF-A0AAV3ZWJ9-F1
#
_entry.id   AF-A0AAV3ZWJ9-F1
#
_cell.length_a   1.000
_cell.length_b   1.000
_cell.length_c   1.000
_cell.angle_alpha   90.00
_cell.angle_beta   90.00
_cell.angle_gamma   90.00
#
_symmetry.space_group_name_H-M   'P 1'
#
loop_
_entity.id
_entity.type
_entity.pdbx_description
1 polymer ?
#
loop_
_entity_poly.entity_id
_entity_poly.type
_entity_poly.pdbx_seq_one_letter_code
_entity_poly.pdbx_strand_id
1 'polypeptide(L)'
;MEVSDEAEFLGIVIYLPDRKLTIYNCYVSPDKEFRLLSVKVPQEECIIVGDFKSPLRTGANDELDIRGEEVDEQQVNNNLQLQIDKDDEAKFHSRAWKTTSTPDLAFTINNIFRETNR
;
A
#
# COMPACT_ATOMS: atom_id res chain seq x y z
N MET A 1 15.99 19.78 -13.77
CA MET A 1 14.73 19.05 -13.54
C MET A 1 14.88 18.45 -12.16
N GLU A 2 14.32 19.10 -11.14
CA GLU A 2 14.27 18.53 -9.79
C GLU A 2 13.28 17.36 -9.85
N VAL A 3 13.79 16.16 -9.62
CA VAL A 3 12.94 14.98 -9.43
C VAL A 3 12.49 15.05 -7.98
N SER A 4 11.20 15.26 -7.75
CA SER A 4 10.61 15.29 -6.40
C SER A 4 11.12 14.13 -5.54
N ASP A 5 11.56 14.41 -4.33
CA ASP A 5 12.14 13.46 -3.37
C ASP A 5 11.09 12.55 -2.67
N GLU A 6 9.85 12.55 -3.15
CA GLU A 6 8.71 11.94 -2.46
C GLU A 6 8.14 10.72 -3.21
N ALA A 7 7.33 9.93 -2.49
CA ALA A 7 6.52 8.87 -3.09
C ALA A 7 5.58 9.45 -4.16
N GLU A 8 5.47 8.76 -5.29
CA GLU A 8 4.66 9.23 -6.41
C GLU A 8 3.25 8.67 -6.29
N PHE A 9 2.28 9.57 -6.15
CA PHE A 9 0.86 9.21 -6.08
C PHE A 9 0.12 9.69 -7.33
N LEU A 10 -0.57 8.77 -7.97
CA LEU A 10 -1.57 9.09 -8.99
C LEU A 10 -2.95 8.71 -8.48
N GLY A 11 -3.77 9.72 -8.19
CA GLY A 11 -5.16 9.54 -7.78
C GLY A 11 -6.13 9.68 -8.95
N ILE A 12 -7.06 8.74 -9.08
CA ILE A 12 -8.21 8.85 -9.96
C ILE A 12 -9.49 8.75 -9.15
N VAL A 13 -10.52 9.48 -9.57
CA VAL A 13 -11.86 9.42 -8.97
C VAL A 13 -12.81 8.79 -9.99
N ILE A 14 -13.47 7.72 -9.57
CA ILE A 14 -14.46 7.00 -10.36
C ILE A 14 -15.83 7.32 -9.78
N TYR A 15 -16.71 7.87 -10.63
CA TYR A 15 -18.11 8.11 -10.31
C TYR A 15 -18.93 6.93 -10.81
N LEU A 16 -19.59 6.23 -9.90
CA LEU A 16 -20.56 5.18 -10.16
C LEU A 16 -21.98 5.74 -9.91
N PRO A 17 -23.05 5.09 -10.40
CA PRO A 17 -24.41 5.62 -10.27
C PRO A 17 -24.86 5.94 -8.85
N ASP A 18 -24.35 5.21 -7.85
CA ASP A 18 -24.76 5.26 -6.45
C ASP A 18 -23.61 5.59 -5.49
N ARG A 19 -22.37 5.69 -5.98
CA ARG A 19 -21.18 5.88 -5.13
C ARG A 19 -20.01 6.51 -5.86
N LYS A 20 -19.03 6.96 -5.10
CA LYS A 20 -17.77 7.55 -5.58
C LYS A 20 -16.62 6.75 -5.00
N LEU A 21 -15.72 6.29 -5.85
CA LEU A 21 -14.54 5.51 -5.47
C LEU A 21 -13.29 6.29 -5.89
N THR A 22 -12.38 6.49 -4.94
CA THR A 22 -11.06 7.05 -5.22
C THR A 22 -10.04 5.91 -5.27
N ILE A 23 -9.20 5.88 -6.30
CA ILE A 23 -8.10 4.91 -6.41
C ILE A 23 -6.79 5.67 -6.51
N TYR A 24 -5.86 5.38 -5.60
CA TYR A 24 -4.49 5.85 -5.65
C TYR A 24 -3.57 4.73 -6.10
N ASN A 25 -2.79 4.98 -7.15
CA ASN A 25 -1.60 4.22 -7.46
C ASN A 25 -0.39 4.88 -6.79
N CYS A 26 0.33 4.13 -5.97
CA CYS A 26 1.51 4.56 -5.23
C CYS A 26 2.76 3.89 -5.81
N TYR A 27 3.81 4.68 -6.01
CA TYR A 27 5.13 4.13 -6.30
C TYR A 27 6.18 4.77 -5.38
N VAL A 28 6.92 3.92 -4.68
CA VAL A 28 8.01 4.34 -3.81
C VAL A 28 9.35 3.95 -4.43
N SER A 29 10.16 4.96 -4.70
CA SER A 29 11.52 4.77 -5.19
C SER A 29 12.42 4.16 -4.10
N PRO A 30 13.30 3.18 -4.43
CA PRO A 30 14.15 2.52 -3.47
C PRO A 30 15.08 3.47 -2.71
N ASP A 31 15.53 4.54 -3.35
CA ASP A 31 16.53 5.48 -2.80
C ASP A 31 15.92 6.73 -2.12
N LYS A 32 14.60 6.78 -1.92
CA LYS A 32 13.91 7.99 -1.41
C LYS A 32 13.32 7.81 -0.02
N GLU A 33 13.15 8.91 0.71
CA GLU A 33 12.44 8.91 2.00
C GLU A 33 10.97 8.52 1.78
N PHE A 34 10.50 7.60 2.62
CA PHE A 34 9.15 7.07 2.53
C PHE A 34 8.17 7.98 3.28
N ARG A 35 7.70 9.05 2.62
CA ARG A 35 6.63 9.90 3.18
C ARG A 35 5.30 9.44 2.64
N LEU A 36 4.84 8.29 3.12
CA LEU A 36 3.65 7.64 2.58
C LEU A 36 2.42 8.54 2.58
N LEU A 37 2.29 9.51 3.51
CA LEU A 37 1.04 10.24 3.67
C LEU A 37 1.22 11.73 4.04
N SER A 38 1.84 12.50 3.14
CA SER A 38 1.44 13.92 2.98
C SER A 38 0.06 14.02 2.30
N VAL A 39 -0.42 12.94 1.68
CA VAL A 39 -1.72 12.85 1.03
C VAL A 39 -2.81 12.73 2.10
N LYS A 40 -3.74 13.71 2.13
CA LYS A 40 -4.97 13.60 2.92
C LYS A 40 -5.81 12.48 2.35
N VAL A 41 -5.70 11.31 2.96
CA VAL A 41 -6.48 10.14 2.58
C VAL A 41 -7.97 10.49 2.71
N PRO A 42 -8.77 10.31 1.64
CA PRO A 42 -10.20 10.57 1.70
C PRO A 42 -10.86 9.66 2.76
N GLN A 43 -11.82 10.21 3.51
CA GLN A 43 -12.66 9.43 4.42
C GLN A 43 -13.84 8.73 3.69
N GLU A 44 -13.86 8.79 2.36
CA GLU A 44 -14.83 8.12 1.46
C GLU A 44 -14.28 6.77 0.96
N GLU A 45 -15.01 6.06 0.10
CA GLU A 45 -14.52 4.81 -0.49
C GLU A 45 -13.21 5.06 -1.25
N CYS A 46 -12.11 4.50 -0.73
CA CYS A 46 -10.76 4.64 -1.25
C CYS A 46 -10.03 3.30 -1.35
N ILE A 47 -9.30 3.11 -2.45
CA ILE A 47 -8.33 2.03 -2.65
C ILE A 47 -6.95 2.67 -2.84
N ILE A 48 -5.95 2.20 -2.10
CA ILE A 48 -4.55 2.59 -2.31
C ILE A 48 -3.78 1.33 -2.68
N VAL A 49 -3.18 1.31 -3.86
CA VAL A 49 -2.43 0.16 -4.39
C VAL A 49 -1.08 0.63 -4.90
N GLY A 50 -0.07 -0.22 -4.90
CA GLY A 50 1.23 0.18 -5.40
C GLY A 50 2.40 -0.68 -4.98
N ASP A 51 3.59 -0.29 -5.43
CA ASP A 51 4.87 -0.84 -4.97
C ASP A 51 5.42 0.07 -3.86
N PHE A 52 5.36 -0.42 -2.63
CA PHE A 52 5.72 0.33 -1.44
C PHE A 52 7.20 0.12 -1.07
N LYS A 53 7.88 -0.85 -1.71
CA LYS A 53 9.28 -1.24 -1.38
C LYS A 53 9.54 -1.38 0.13
N SER A 54 8.52 -1.79 0.87
CA SER A 54 8.53 -1.95 2.32
C SER A 54 8.24 -3.41 2.66
N PRO A 55 9.08 -4.07 3.48
CA PRO A 55 8.74 -5.37 4.03
C PRO A 55 7.63 -5.18 5.06
N LEU A 56 6.39 -5.41 4.67
CA LEU A 56 5.32 -5.57 5.65
C LEU A 56 5.46 -6.91 6.38
N ARG A 57 5.09 -6.93 7.66
CA ARG A 57 4.95 -8.16 8.45
C ARG A 57 3.82 -9.02 7.88
N THR A 58 4.18 -9.88 6.93
CA THR A 58 3.28 -10.93 6.43
C THR A 58 3.46 -12.24 7.21
N GLY A 59 4.59 -12.41 7.92
CA GLY A 59 4.89 -13.55 8.79
C GLY A 59 5.34 -13.19 10.22
N ALA A 60 5.44 -14.21 11.08
CA ALA A 60 5.80 -14.06 12.50
C ALA A 60 7.29 -13.68 12.75
N ASN A 61 8.14 -13.72 11.72
CA ASN A 61 9.60 -13.60 11.86
C ASN A 61 10.23 -12.50 11.00
N ASP A 62 9.44 -11.63 10.36
CA ASP A 62 9.98 -10.51 9.60
C ASP A 62 10.17 -9.30 10.52
N GLU A 63 11.43 -8.90 10.74
CA GLU A 63 11.74 -7.60 11.33
C GLU A 63 11.30 -6.51 10.33
N LEU A 64 10.48 -5.58 10.81
CA LEU A 64 10.12 -4.40 10.02
C LEU A 64 11.39 -3.55 9.90
N ASP A 65 11.65 -3.04 8.69
CA ASP A 65 12.52 -1.88 8.57
C ASP A 65 11.71 -0.61 8.90
N ILE A 66 12.40 0.54 8.93
CA ILE A 66 11.77 1.83 9.23
C ILE A 66 10.58 2.15 8.32
N ARG A 67 10.58 1.64 7.07
CA ARG A 67 9.47 1.85 6.12
C ARG A 67 8.29 0.94 6.46
N GLY A 68 8.56 -0.27 6.94
CA GLY A 68 7.54 -1.18 7.46
C GLY A 68 6.79 -0.56 8.63
N GLU A 69 7.52 0.04 9.57
CA GLU A 69 6.95 0.75 10.72
C GLU A 69 6.10 1.95 10.29
N GLU A 70 6.59 2.76 9.35
CA GLU A 70 5.84 3.91 8.81
C GLU A 70 4.55 3.48 8.09
N VAL A 71 4.57 2.39 7.32
CA VAL A 71 3.36 1.82 6.71
C VAL A 71 2.36 1.42 7.80
N ASP A 72 2.82 0.70 8.82
CA ASP A 72 1.95 0.21 9.90
C ASP A 72 1.32 1.36 10.69
N GLU A 73 2.09 2.41 11.03
CA GLU A 73 1.55 3.61 11.67
C GLU A 73 0.49 4.28 10.79
N GLN A 74 0.73 4.38 9.49
CA GLN A 74 -0.23 4.97 8.56
C GLN A 74 -1.51 4.13 8.41
N GLN A 75 -1.41 2.80 8.49
CA GLN A 75 -2.58 1.94 8.53
C GLN A 75 -3.47 2.26 9.74
N VAL A 76 -2.87 2.36 10.92
CA VAL A 76 -3.58 2.68 12.16
C VAL A 76 -4.18 4.08 12.11
N ASN A 77 -3.41 5.09 11.72
CA ASN A 77 -3.83 6.49 11.74
C ASN A 77 -4.97 6.79 10.75
N ASN A 78 -5.03 6.08 9.63
CA ASN A 78 -6.00 6.33 8.56
C ASN A 78 -7.06 5.23 8.43
N ASN A 79 -7.11 4.28 9.35
CA ASN A 79 -8.00 3.11 9.31
C ASN A 79 -7.89 2.34 7.98
N LEU A 80 -6.67 2.19 7.46
CA LEU A 80 -6.43 1.43 6.24
C LEU A 80 -6.47 -0.06 6.56
N GLN A 81 -7.17 -0.82 5.73
CA GLN A 81 -7.25 -2.27 5.83
C GLN A 81 -6.37 -2.88 4.74
N LEU A 82 -5.31 -3.56 5.13
CA LEU A 82 -4.46 -4.32 4.22
C LEU A 82 -5.25 -5.47 3.58
N GLN A 83 -5.23 -5.53 2.25
CA GLN A 83 -5.89 -6.54 1.42
C GLN A 83 -4.86 -7.57 0.93
N ILE A 84 -4.14 -8.18 1.86
CA ILE A 84 -3.21 -9.28 1.63
C ILE A 84 -3.52 -10.34 2.68
N ASP A 85 -3.72 -11.59 2.25
CA ASP A 85 -3.84 -12.70 3.19
C ASP A 85 -2.46 -13.04 3.76
N LYS A 86 -2.40 -13.44 5.03
CA LYS A 86 -1.16 -13.93 5.65
C LYS A 86 -0.65 -15.21 4.99
N ASP A 87 -1.56 -15.94 4.34
CA ASP A 87 -1.24 -17.16 3.60
C ASP A 87 -0.91 -16.90 2.12
N ASP A 88 -0.96 -15.64 1.65
CA ASP A 88 -0.59 -15.30 0.27
C ASP A 88 0.91 -15.54 0.03
N GLU A 89 1.23 -16.18 -1.11
CA GLU A 89 2.61 -16.33 -1.55
C GLU A 89 3.28 -14.96 -1.78
N ALA A 90 4.58 -14.88 -1.51
CA ALA A 90 5.36 -13.68 -1.73
C ALA A 90 5.29 -13.22 -3.20
N LYS A 91 4.95 -11.95 -3.41
CA LYS A 91 4.64 -11.41 -4.74
C LYS A 91 5.86 -11.04 -5.58
N PHE A 92 7.04 -10.98 -4.97
CA PHE A 92 8.30 -10.65 -5.64
C PHE A 92 9.41 -11.66 -5.31
N HIS A 93 10.14 -12.10 -6.33
CA HIS A 93 11.33 -12.94 -6.18
C HIS A 93 12.57 -12.26 -6.77
N SER A 94 13.57 -12.02 -5.93
CA SER A 94 14.87 -11.52 -6.38
C SER A 94 15.80 -12.67 -6.74
N ARG A 95 16.10 -12.85 -8.02
CA ARG A 95 17.06 -13.87 -8.46
C ARG A 95 18.48 -13.58 -8.01
N ALA A 96 18.86 -12.30 -7.95
CA ALA A 96 20.20 -11.87 -7.57
C ALA A 96 20.51 -12.21 -6.11
N TRP A 97 19.53 -12.02 -5.23
CA TRP A 97 19.68 -12.24 -3.78
C TRP A 97 19.06 -13.56 -3.30
N LYS A 98 18.33 -14.27 -4.19
CA LYS A 98 17.56 -15.49 -3.90
C LYS A 98 16.58 -15.32 -2.74
N THR A 99 16.02 -14.11 -2.60
CA THR A 99 15.05 -13.76 -1.57
C THR A 99 13.68 -13.53 -2.18
N THR A 100 12.65 -13.66 -1.36
CA THR A 100 11.26 -13.36 -1.69
C THR A 100 10.72 -12.29 -0.77
N SER A 101 9.87 -11.41 -1.28
CA SER A 101 9.23 -10.34 -0.51
C SER A 101 7.86 -9.97 -1.09
N THR A 102 7.10 -9.17 -0.35
CA THR A 102 5.79 -8.66 -0.77
C THR A 102 5.80 -7.13 -0.73
N PRO A 103 6.51 -6.47 -1.67
CA PRO A 103 6.62 -5.02 -1.70
C PRO A 103 5.35 -4.36 -2.27
N ASP A 104 4.55 -5.11 -3.05
CA ASP A 104 3.30 -4.64 -3.64
C ASP A 104 2.14 -4.80 -2.66
N LEU A 105 1.55 -3.66 -2.26
CA LEU A 105 0.52 -3.60 -1.23
C LEU A 105 -0.79 -3.03 -1.76
N ALA A 106 -1.88 -3.46 -1.13
CA ALA A 106 -3.23 -2.98 -1.40
C ALA A 106 -3.93 -2.65 -0.09
N PHE A 107 -4.50 -1.46 0.00
CA PHE A 107 -5.21 -0.96 1.17
C PHE A 107 -6.60 -0.47 0.77
N THR A 108 -7.57 -0.65 1.66
CA THR A 108 -8.93 -0.12 1.49
C THR A 108 -9.41 0.63 2.72
N ILE A 109 -10.37 1.52 2.52
CA ILE A 109 -11.04 2.27 3.58
C ILE A 109 -12.53 1.97 3.53
N ASN A 110 -13.20 2.00 4.68
CA ASN A 110 -14.66 1.84 4.80
C ASN A 110 -15.22 0.50 4.27
N ASN A 111 -14.49 -0.61 4.39
CA ASN A 111 -14.98 -1.95 4.02
C ASN A 111 -15.49 -2.07 2.57
N ILE A 112 -14.88 -1.38 1.59
CA ILE A 112 -15.20 -1.57 0.17
C ILE A 112 -15.04 -3.03 -0.24
N PHE A 113 -14.09 -3.72 0.41
CA PHE A 113 -13.89 -5.15 0.30
C PHE A 113 -14.95 -5.90 1.12
N ARG A 114 -16.21 -5.81 0.72
CA ARG A 114 -17.17 -6.86 1.06
C ARG A 114 -16.79 -8.06 0.22
N GLU A 115 -16.42 -9.15 0.90
CA GLU A 115 -16.12 -10.46 0.32
C GLU A 115 -16.99 -10.72 -0.92
N THR A 116 -16.36 -10.76 -2.08
CA THR A 116 -16.95 -11.52 -3.18
C THR A 116 -16.80 -12.96 -2.74
N ASN A 117 -17.85 -13.52 -2.11
CA ASN A 117 -17.94 -14.96 -1.87
C ASN A 117 -17.56 -15.65 -3.18
N ARG A 118 -16.42 -16.36 -3.17
CA ARG A 118 -16.01 -17.27 -4.24
C ARG A 118 -16.80 -18.56 -4.14
#